data_AF-A0A9P7XL85-F1
#
_entry.id   AF-A0A9P7XL85-F1
#
_cell.length_a   1.000
_cell.length_b   1.000
_cell.length_c   1.000
_cell.angle_alpha   90.00
_cell.angle_beta   90.00
_cell.angle_gamma   90.00
#
_symmetry.space_group_name_H-M   'P 1'
#
loop_
_entity.id
_entity.type
_entity.pdbx_description
1 polymer ?
#
loop_
_entity_poly.entity_id
_entity_poly.type
_entity_poly.pdbx_seq_one_letter_code
_entity_poly.pdbx_strand_id
1 'polypeptide(L)'
;MTSPTSRAISRLGIGSYRLALGVPEHERILYRALERQKDPRLNINLIDTSSNYSNGRSEQLIGKVLSNPRHNTLRRDEIVIATKFGYIQNENMRLLSEGVFQRVPPEEIVEYSRECYHSIHPEFMRDQLTRSLERLNTKYVDILFVHNPEYFLMTNVKGTEDNVKKHQTILLNRLAILFEELEREIEKGRIRAYGISSNSFSLKPSHAHFLPYQDLIKMATSAFDRMRVQRDQEHALFLEQQQQQQPSGGVISGGRSGGKVFPPSNSSSFSTTAKTTPLSPSQKPGQGSTSEKRASQPTPPKIVNRTTHGLGYLQMPGNLLETEGLHTTAKWAKAKNLSVFINRPLNAMSPEYGPARLASYPPPLAPTYAEAKDEILGAFVALGKQREYLQSKMGRLKEMVEGLDGSLKTDKLSIIQMEGASVRNQLHQELAKPVPVPSKTKGSGTTLGTASSSLSPVAAAAVDAIRTSPTSTKPHTPPSTSTTPPSSTTHGTHGKVTEHELDHLIKSLDHFIHAFHQQVRFQESTRIRNIMTERGVNLKEVPIEQFAVEYLLEHDQVDAVLVGMKREPYVDFARGVLKSLVTPQPPPSSS
;
A
#
# COMPACT_ATOMS: atom_id res chain seq x y z
N MET A 1 -21.68 15.47 -16.15
CA MET A 1 -20.39 14.81 -16.48
C MET A 1 -20.65 13.70 -17.48
N THR A 2 -19.95 13.74 -18.61
CA THR A 2 -19.91 12.70 -19.65
C THR A 2 -18.83 11.69 -19.24
N SER A 3 -19.22 10.49 -18.79
CA SER A 3 -18.34 9.40 -18.30
C SER A 3 -17.54 9.64 -16.98
N PRO A 4 -17.47 8.64 -16.07
CA PRO A 4 -16.62 8.68 -14.86
C PRO A 4 -15.11 8.72 -15.16
N THR A 5 -14.70 8.50 -16.41
CA THR A 5 -13.30 8.44 -16.88
C THR A 5 -12.83 9.68 -17.66
N SER A 6 -13.61 10.76 -17.67
CA SER A 6 -13.34 11.95 -18.51
C SER A 6 -12.14 12.82 -18.12
N ARG A 7 -11.45 12.52 -17.00
CA ARG A 7 -10.34 13.31 -16.50
C ARG A 7 -9.02 12.77 -17.06
N ALA A 8 -8.13 13.66 -17.50
CA ALA A 8 -6.80 13.25 -17.98
C ALA A 8 -5.97 12.64 -16.84
N ILE A 9 -5.50 11.41 -17.05
CA ILE A 9 -4.68 10.64 -16.11
C ILE A 9 -3.34 10.36 -16.78
N SER A 10 -2.25 10.51 -16.03
CA SER A 10 -0.92 10.12 -16.47
C SER A 10 -0.85 8.61 -16.65
N ARG A 11 -0.24 8.15 -17.76
CA ARG A 11 -0.13 6.71 -18.06
C ARG A 11 0.72 5.96 -17.03
N LEU A 12 1.57 6.67 -16.29
CA LEU A 12 2.26 6.15 -15.11
C LEU A 12 1.75 6.83 -13.85
N GLY A 13 1.49 6.04 -12.81
CA GLY A 13 1.05 6.51 -11.50
C GLY A 13 1.96 6.04 -10.37
N ILE A 14 1.88 6.76 -9.24
CA ILE A 14 2.64 6.46 -8.03
C ILE A 14 1.87 5.41 -7.22
N GLY A 15 2.42 4.20 -7.10
CA GLY A 15 1.97 3.23 -6.11
C GLY A 15 2.59 3.51 -4.74
N SER A 16 1.80 3.98 -3.77
CA SER A 16 2.31 4.48 -2.49
C SER A 16 2.38 3.42 -1.38
N TYR A 17 2.17 2.12 -1.68
CA TYR A 17 2.19 1.02 -0.70
C TYR A 17 3.42 1.01 0.23
N ARG A 18 4.56 1.52 -0.25
CA ARG A 18 5.83 1.56 0.50
C ARG A 18 6.20 2.95 0.99
N LEU A 19 5.34 3.93 0.75
CA LEU A 19 5.51 5.29 1.23
C LEU A 19 4.77 5.43 2.57
N ALA A 20 5.36 6.22 3.46
CA ALA A 20 4.86 6.41 4.81
C ALA A 20 5.34 7.75 5.35
N LEU A 21 4.45 8.41 6.10
CA LEU A 21 4.80 9.59 6.88
C LEU A 21 5.96 9.28 7.84
N GLY A 22 6.82 10.27 8.08
CA GLY A 22 7.96 10.14 9.00
C GLY A 22 9.25 9.62 8.36
N VAL A 23 9.24 9.29 7.06
CA VAL A 23 10.45 8.94 6.30
C VAL A 23 10.77 10.10 5.36
N PRO A 24 11.85 10.88 5.60
CA PRO A 24 12.16 12.06 4.79
C PRO A 24 12.32 11.79 3.29
N GLU A 25 12.84 10.63 2.91
CA GLU A 25 12.96 10.24 1.50
C GLU A 25 11.60 10.06 0.82
N HIS A 26 10.62 9.50 1.53
CA HIS A 26 9.27 9.30 0.97
C HIS A 26 8.57 10.62 0.64
N GLU A 27 8.79 11.65 1.47
CA GLU A 27 8.30 13.00 1.20
C GLU A 27 8.99 13.62 -0.02
N ARG A 28 10.32 13.46 -0.16
CA ARG A 28 11.04 13.92 -1.35
C ARG A 28 10.55 13.23 -2.63
N ILE A 29 10.29 11.92 -2.58
CA ILE A 29 9.74 11.16 -3.70
C ILE A 29 8.42 11.76 -4.18
N LEU A 30 7.48 12.05 -3.28
CA LEU A 30 6.19 12.63 -3.65
C LEU A 30 6.33 14.04 -4.23
N TYR A 31 7.12 14.92 -3.61
CA TYR A 31 7.36 16.25 -4.18
C TYR A 31 8.00 16.17 -5.57
N ARG A 32 8.97 15.27 -5.74
CA ARG A 32 9.65 15.06 -7.03
C ARG A 32 8.68 14.55 -8.06
N ALA A 33 7.88 13.52 -7.76
CA ALA A 33 6.94 12.94 -8.71
C ALA A 33 5.83 13.92 -9.13
N LEU A 34 5.29 14.69 -8.17
CA LEU A 34 4.22 15.67 -8.39
C LEU A 34 4.74 17.03 -8.88
N GLU A 35 6.02 17.16 -9.16
CA GLU A 35 6.58 18.36 -9.77
C GLU A 35 6.09 18.49 -11.22
N ARG A 36 5.53 19.65 -11.54
CA ARG A 36 5.06 19.98 -12.89
C ARG A 36 6.23 20.04 -13.87
N GLN A 37 6.04 19.36 -14.99
CA GLN A 37 7.00 19.30 -16.09
C GLN A 37 6.66 20.32 -17.18
N LYS A 38 7.68 20.71 -17.96
CA LYS A 38 7.53 21.61 -19.11
C LYS A 38 6.62 21.00 -20.19
N ASP A 39 6.79 19.71 -20.47
CA ASP A 39 5.87 18.93 -21.30
C ASP A 39 4.80 18.31 -20.39
N PRO A 40 3.52 18.70 -20.51
CA PRO A 40 2.45 18.18 -19.66
C PRO A 40 2.27 16.66 -19.74
N ARG A 41 2.70 16.02 -20.84
CA ARG A 41 2.63 14.56 -21.01
C ARG A 41 3.58 13.80 -20.09
N LEU A 42 4.59 14.50 -19.53
CA LEU A 42 5.54 13.96 -18.57
C LEU A 42 5.12 14.18 -17.11
N ASN A 43 3.99 14.84 -16.87
CA ASN A 43 3.44 14.96 -15.52
C ASN A 43 2.99 13.60 -15.02
N ILE A 44 3.32 13.29 -13.77
CA ILE A 44 2.77 12.16 -13.03
C ILE A 44 1.70 12.72 -12.11
N ASN A 45 0.43 12.49 -12.43
CA ASN A 45 -0.70 13.05 -11.69
C ASN A 45 -1.58 11.99 -11.02
N LEU A 46 -1.34 10.70 -11.25
CA LEU A 46 -2.04 9.60 -10.59
C LEU A 46 -1.30 9.15 -9.32
N ILE A 47 -2.00 9.14 -8.18
CA ILE A 47 -1.53 8.58 -6.92
C ILE A 47 -2.47 7.45 -6.50
N ASP A 48 -1.90 6.27 -6.30
CA ASP A 48 -2.59 5.08 -5.80
C ASP A 48 -2.16 4.76 -4.37
N THR A 49 -3.10 4.87 -3.43
CA THR A 49 -2.92 4.59 -2.00
C THR A 49 -4.04 3.65 -1.49
N SER A 50 -4.09 3.37 -0.19
CA SER A 50 -5.14 2.59 0.47
C SER A 50 -5.16 2.88 1.97
N SER A 51 -6.29 2.69 2.64
CA SER A 51 -6.41 2.92 4.09
C SER A 51 -5.45 2.06 4.93
N ASN A 52 -5.15 0.84 4.48
CA ASN A 52 -4.25 -0.07 5.20
C ASN A 52 -2.75 0.13 4.91
N TYR A 53 -2.37 0.97 3.93
CA TYR A 53 -0.97 1.14 3.55
C TYR A 53 -0.18 1.86 4.66
N SER A 54 0.79 1.15 5.24
CA SER A 54 1.53 1.59 6.42
C SER A 54 0.61 2.05 7.56
N ASN A 55 -0.51 1.35 7.79
CA ASN A 55 -1.53 1.70 8.77
C ASN A 55 -2.05 3.16 8.61
N GLY A 56 -2.38 3.55 7.38
CA GLY A 56 -2.86 4.90 7.04
C GLY A 56 -1.76 5.97 6.88
N ARG A 57 -0.51 5.68 7.24
CA ARG A 57 0.60 6.66 7.13
C ARG A 57 0.92 7.06 5.70
N SER A 58 0.59 6.22 4.72
CA SER A 58 0.69 6.56 3.29
C SER A 58 -0.25 7.72 2.94
N GLU A 59 -1.51 7.64 3.34
CA GLU A 59 -2.51 8.69 3.13
C GLU A 59 -2.13 9.98 3.86
N GLN A 60 -1.64 9.88 5.10
CA GLN A 60 -1.16 11.03 5.87
C GLN A 60 0.02 11.74 5.20
N LEU A 61 0.96 10.99 4.61
CA LEU A 61 2.07 11.57 3.87
C LEU A 61 1.58 12.35 2.65
N ILE A 62 0.66 11.76 1.87
CA ILE A 62 0.05 12.42 0.72
C ILE A 62 -0.66 13.70 1.19
N GLY A 63 -1.48 13.62 2.24
CA GLY A 63 -2.16 14.78 2.81
C GLY A 63 -1.21 15.88 3.27
N LYS A 64 -0.08 15.52 3.90
CA LYS A 64 0.98 16.47 4.27
C LYS A 64 1.53 17.21 3.04
N VAL A 65 1.90 16.48 1.98
CA VAL A 65 2.46 17.07 0.74
C VAL A 65 1.46 17.97 0.04
N LEU A 66 0.19 17.56 -0.05
CA LEU A 66 -0.86 18.35 -0.69
C LEU A 66 -1.22 19.62 0.09
N SER A 67 -1.08 19.59 1.42
CA SER A 67 -1.33 20.74 2.29
C SER A 67 -0.16 21.74 2.29
N ASN A 68 1.02 21.32 1.85
CA ASN A 68 2.25 22.12 1.85
C ASN A 68 2.91 22.09 0.45
N PRO A 69 2.22 22.50 -0.62
CA PRO A 69 2.76 22.41 -1.97
C PRO A 69 4.01 23.30 -2.13
N ARG A 70 5.01 22.82 -2.87
CA ARG A 70 6.13 23.66 -3.33
C ARG A 70 5.70 24.48 -4.54
N HIS A 71 6.48 25.49 -4.92
CA HIS A 71 6.10 26.44 -5.99
C HIS A 71 5.70 25.77 -7.32
N ASN A 72 6.28 24.60 -7.65
CA ASN A 72 6.05 23.88 -8.90
C ASN A 72 5.31 22.54 -8.70
N THR A 73 4.70 22.31 -7.54
CA THR A 73 3.90 21.10 -7.29
C THR A 73 2.54 21.22 -8.02
N LEU A 74 2.07 20.13 -8.63
CA LEU A 74 0.72 20.06 -9.19
C LEU A 74 -0.33 20.39 -8.13
N ARG A 75 -1.37 21.13 -8.50
CA ARG A 75 -2.46 21.47 -7.59
C ARG A 75 -3.35 20.26 -7.36
N ARG A 76 -4.12 20.28 -6.26
CA ARG A 76 -5.08 19.20 -5.94
C ARG A 76 -6.07 18.92 -7.08
N ASP A 77 -6.53 19.94 -7.79
CA ASP A 77 -7.44 19.85 -8.94
C ASP A 77 -6.78 19.37 -10.23
N GLU A 78 -5.47 19.11 -10.23
CA GLU A 78 -4.71 18.50 -11.34
C GLU A 78 -4.27 17.07 -11.03
N ILE A 79 -4.31 16.68 -9.75
CA ILE A 79 -3.95 15.35 -9.25
C ILE A 79 -5.19 14.45 -9.20
N VAL A 80 -5.02 13.17 -9.50
CA VAL A 80 -6.00 12.10 -9.37
C VAL A 80 -5.55 11.20 -8.22
N ILE A 81 -6.37 11.13 -7.16
CA ILE A 81 -6.11 10.26 -6.01
C ILE A 81 -7.06 9.07 -6.07
N ALA A 82 -6.49 7.88 -6.16
CA ALA A 82 -7.15 6.62 -5.94
C ALA A 82 -6.81 6.10 -4.54
N THR A 83 -7.82 5.92 -3.69
CA THR A 83 -7.68 5.20 -2.42
C THR A 83 -8.60 3.99 -2.40
N LYS A 84 -8.46 3.13 -1.39
CA LYS A 84 -9.18 1.87 -1.27
C LYS A 84 -9.60 1.59 0.16
N PHE A 85 -10.67 0.82 0.28
CA PHE A 85 -11.16 0.27 1.55
C PHE A 85 -11.41 -1.24 1.41
N GLY A 86 -11.51 -1.94 2.53
CA GLY A 86 -11.84 -3.36 2.57
C GLY A 86 -11.14 -4.09 3.71
N TYR A 87 -9.89 -3.74 3.97
CA TYR A 87 -9.06 -4.39 4.98
C TYR A 87 -9.39 -3.94 6.41
N ILE A 88 -9.64 -4.93 7.28
CA ILE A 88 -9.67 -4.77 8.73
C ILE A 88 -8.37 -5.39 9.26
N GLN A 89 -7.36 -4.55 9.41
CA GLN A 89 -6.01 -4.90 9.86
C GLN A 89 -5.51 -3.83 10.83
N ASN A 90 -4.53 -4.15 11.66
CA ASN A 90 -3.86 -3.20 12.55
C ASN A 90 -4.86 -2.38 13.38
N GLU A 91 -4.88 -1.05 13.21
CA GLU A 91 -5.79 -0.15 13.92
C GLU A 91 -7.26 -0.51 13.72
N ASN A 92 -7.66 -0.96 12.52
CA ASN A 92 -9.05 -1.38 12.29
C ASN A 92 -9.41 -2.66 13.08
N MET A 93 -8.45 -3.53 13.41
CA MET A 93 -8.71 -4.68 14.31
C MET A 93 -8.98 -4.19 15.73
N ARG A 94 -8.22 -3.20 16.21
CA ARG A 94 -8.47 -2.55 17.50
C ARG A 94 -9.86 -1.91 17.54
N LEU A 95 -10.20 -1.11 16.53
CA LEU A 95 -11.52 -0.45 16.42
C LEU A 95 -12.66 -1.47 16.35
N LEU A 96 -12.47 -2.59 15.64
CA LEU A 96 -13.45 -3.68 15.63
C LEU A 96 -13.67 -4.24 17.04
N SER A 97 -12.60 -4.52 17.78
CA SER A 97 -12.69 -5.04 19.15
C SER A 97 -13.34 -4.06 20.14
N GLU A 98 -13.26 -2.76 19.85
CA GLU A 98 -13.88 -1.69 20.63
C GLU A 98 -15.34 -1.40 20.23
N GLY A 99 -15.91 -2.18 19.30
CA GLY A 99 -17.30 -2.06 18.88
C GLY A 99 -17.57 -0.89 17.91
N VAL A 100 -16.54 -0.24 17.37
CA VAL A 100 -16.71 0.88 16.43
C VAL A 100 -17.49 0.46 15.17
N PHE A 101 -17.35 -0.80 14.77
CA PHE A 101 -18.04 -1.37 13.61
C PHE A 101 -19.31 -2.18 13.97
N GLN A 102 -19.93 -1.95 15.14
CA GLN A 102 -21.12 -2.70 15.59
C GLN A 102 -22.34 -2.63 14.64
N ARG A 103 -22.37 -1.67 13.70
CA ARG A 103 -23.42 -1.58 12.67
C ARG A 103 -23.13 -2.42 11.43
N VAL A 104 -21.93 -2.99 11.33
CA VAL A 104 -21.60 -3.98 10.31
C VAL A 104 -22.06 -5.34 10.85
N PRO A 105 -22.99 -6.03 10.16
CA PRO A 105 -23.40 -7.36 10.58
C PRO A 105 -22.20 -8.31 10.66
N PRO A 106 -22.09 -9.18 11.69
CA PRO A 106 -20.96 -10.09 11.84
C PRO A 106 -20.68 -10.96 10.60
N GLU A 107 -21.73 -11.41 9.90
CA GLU A 107 -21.64 -12.19 8.66
C GLU A 107 -21.06 -11.41 7.47
N GLU A 108 -21.03 -10.09 7.56
CA GLU A 108 -20.41 -9.20 6.57
C GLU A 108 -18.92 -8.96 6.85
N ILE A 109 -18.40 -9.52 7.96
CA ILE A 109 -16.97 -9.53 8.30
C ILE A 109 -16.38 -10.88 7.90
N VAL A 110 -15.44 -10.84 6.96
CA VAL A 110 -14.73 -12.00 6.45
C VAL A 110 -13.44 -12.18 7.24
N GLU A 111 -13.37 -13.20 8.08
CA GLU A 111 -12.18 -13.56 8.84
C GLU A 111 -11.16 -14.34 7.98
N TYR A 112 -10.45 -13.63 7.11
CA TYR A 112 -9.50 -14.24 6.18
C TYR A 112 -8.29 -14.87 6.89
N SER A 113 -7.77 -14.24 7.94
CA SER A 113 -6.74 -14.80 8.84
C SER A 113 -6.76 -14.10 10.19
N ARG A 114 -5.98 -14.60 11.17
CA ARG A 114 -5.91 -14.04 12.54
C ARG A 114 -5.58 -12.55 12.59
N GLU A 115 -4.80 -12.04 11.63
CA GLU A 115 -4.35 -10.64 11.59
C GLU A 115 -4.96 -9.85 10.44
N CYS A 116 -5.88 -10.45 9.68
CA CYS A 116 -6.47 -9.83 8.51
C CYS A 116 -7.91 -10.27 8.34
N TYR A 117 -8.83 -9.38 8.71
CA TYR A 117 -10.24 -9.48 8.39
C TYR A 117 -10.56 -8.57 7.20
N HIS A 118 -11.75 -8.71 6.64
CA HIS A 118 -12.17 -7.95 5.47
C HIS A 118 -13.67 -7.65 5.49
N SER A 119 -14.08 -6.47 5.05
CA SER A 119 -15.49 -6.16 4.84
C SER A 119 -15.66 -5.15 3.72
N ILE A 120 -16.68 -5.37 2.89
CA ILE A 120 -17.12 -4.42 1.87
C ILE A 120 -18.45 -3.74 2.23
N HIS A 121 -18.94 -3.97 3.46
CA HIS A 121 -20.24 -3.48 3.88
C HIS A 121 -20.32 -1.93 3.83
N PRO A 122 -21.46 -1.35 3.41
CA PRO A 122 -21.64 0.11 3.31
C PRO A 122 -21.23 0.91 4.56
N GLU A 123 -21.57 0.41 5.77
CA GLU A 123 -21.18 1.08 7.02
C GLU A 123 -19.66 1.16 7.20
N PHE A 124 -18.95 0.06 6.92
CA PHE A 124 -17.50 0.04 7.00
C PHE A 124 -16.89 0.93 5.91
N MET A 125 -17.40 0.87 4.69
CA MET A 125 -16.97 1.73 3.59
C MET A 125 -17.05 3.21 3.97
N ARG A 126 -18.18 3.67 4.53
CA ARG A 126 -18.36 5.07 4.93
C ARG A 126 -17.39 5.52 6.02
N ASP A 127 -17.17 4.70 7.05
CA ASP A 127 -16.19 4.99 8.09
C ASP A 127 -14.79 5.12 7.47
N GLN A 128 -14.38 4.14 6.66
CA GLN A 128 -13.06 4.13 6.04
C GLN A 128 -12.86 5.31 5.09
N LEU A 129 -13.86 5.66 4.27
CA LEU A 129 -13.81 6.86 3.42
C LEU A 129 -13.66 8.13 4.25
N THR A 130 -14.37 8.25 5.37
CA THR A 130 -14.26 9.42 6.27
C THR A 130 -12.83 9.58 6.79
N ARG A 131 -12.28 8.51 7.35
CA ARG A 131 -10.90 8.51 7.88
C ARG A 131 -9.86 8.70 6.78
N SER A 132 -10.07 8.16 5.59
CA SER A 132 -9.19 8.39 4.44
C SER A 132 -9.17 9.86 4.01
N LEU A 133 -10.33 10.51 3.94
CA LEU A 133 -10.41 11.95 3.61
C LEU A 133 -9.73 12.82 4.68
N GLU A 134 -9.87 12.47 5.96
CA GLU A 134 -9.17 13.11 7.07
C GLU A 134 -7.65 12.97 6.95
N ARG A 135 -7.14 11.75 6.74
CA ARG A 135 -5.69 11.49 6.57
C ARG A 135 -5.12 12.18 5.34
N LEU A 136 -5.85 12.16 4.22
CA LEU A 136 -5.48 12.83 2.98
C LEU A 136 -5.65 14.36 3.04
N ASN A 137 -6.27 14.89 4.10
CA ASN A 137 -6.63 16.29 4.27
C ASN A 137 -7.29 16.91 3.01
N THR A 138 -8.30 16.21 2.46
CA THR A 138 -9.02 16.61 1.24
C THR A 138 -10.50 16.35 1.41
N LYS A 139 -11.34 17.13 0.71
CA LYS A 139 -12.81 16.97 0.75
C LYS A 139 -13.30 15.80 -0.10
N TYR A 140 -12.50 15.38 -1.08
CA TYR A 140 -12.84 14.31 -2.00
C TYR A 140 -11.62 13.51 -2.46
N VAL A 141 -11.87 12.27 -2.88
CA VAL A 141 -10.96 11.47 -3.69
C VAL A 141 -11.54 11.30 -5.11
N ASP A 142 -10.66 11.09 -6.08
CA ASP A 142 -11.08 10.97 -7.47
C ASP A 142 -11.64 9.55 -7.72
N ILE A 143 -11.01 8.53 -7.13
CA ILE A 143 -11.41 7.13 -7.28
C ILE A 143 -11.40 6.45 -5.90
N LEU A 144 -12.49 5.76 -5.57
CA LEU A 144 -12.54 4.84 -4.44
C LEU A 144 -12.62 3.39 -4.95
N PHE A 145 -11.61 2.58 -4.65
CA PHE A 145 -11.60 1.17 -4.98
C PHE A 145 -12.12 0.30 -3.84
N VAL A 146 -12.95 -0.69 -4.19
CA VAL A 146 -13.17 -1.87 -3.35
C VAL A 146 -11.91 -2.73 -3.43
N HIS A 147 -11.24 -2.96 -2.30
CA HIS A 147 -9.94 -3.62 -2.27
C HIS A 147 -10.08 -5.12 -2.00
N ASN A 148 -9.73 -5.95 -2.98
CA ASN A 148 -9.70 -7.41 -2.93
C ASN A 148 -10.98 -8.08 -2.37
N PRO A 149 -12.16 -7.79 -2.93
CA PRO A 149 -13.42 -8.43 -2.53
C PRO A 149 -13.40 -9.97 -2.64
N GLU A 150 -12.51 -10.54 -3.45
CA GLU A 150 -12.31 -11.99 -3.58
C GLU A 150 -11.90 -12.68 -2.28
N TYR A 151 -11.48 -11.96 -1.23
CA TYR A 151 -11.20 -12.56 0.07
C TYR A 151 -12.41 -13.30 0.64
N PHE A 152 -13.62 -12.84 0.31
CA PHE A 152 -14.84 -13.59 0.60
C PHE A 152 -14.84 -14.98 -0.05
N LEU A 153 -14.44 -15.09 -1.32
CA LEU A 153 -14.35 -16.37 -2.02
C LEU A 153 -13.23 -17.23 -1.42
N MET A 154 -12.05 -16.64 -1.17
CA MET A 154 -10.91 -17.38 -0.60
C MET A 154 -11.20 -17.98 0.78
N THR A 155 -12.07 -17.35 1.58
CA THR A 155 -12.46 -17.87 2.89
C THR A 155 -13.56 -18.94 2.80
N ASN A 156 -14.53 -18.77 1.88
CA ASN A 156 -15.75 -19.57 1.87
C ASN A 156 -15.79 -20.68 0.81
N VAL A 157 -15.00 -20.57 -0.26
CA VAL A 157 -14.93 -21.56 -1.32
C VAL A 157 -13.88 -22.61 -0.98
N LYS A 158 -14.35 -23.81 -0.62
CA LYS A 158 -13.49 -24.96 -0.24
C LYS A 158 -13.78 -26.23 -1.03
N GLY A 159 -14.65 -26.18 -2.04
CA GLY A 159 -15.26 -27.36 -2.66
C GLY A 159 -15.54 -27.25 -4.15
N THR A 160 -16.64 -27.87 -4.57
CA THR A 160 -17.04 -28.12 -5.97
C THR A 160 -17.51 -26.87 -6.71
N GLU A 161 -17.76 -27.00 -8.03
CA GLU A 161 -18.24 -25.90 -8.89
C GLU A 161 -19.54 -25.25 -8.39
N ASP A 162 -20.50 -26.03 -7.87
CA ASP A 162 -21.75 -25.50 -7.32
C ASP A 162 -21.50 -24.59 -6.10
N ASN A 163 -20.52 -24.98 -5.27
CA ASN A 163 -20.09 -24.16 -4.13
C ASN A 163 -19.46 -22.84 -4.61
N VAL A 164 -18.64 -22.87 -5.67
CA VAL A 164 -18.05 -21.68 -6.29
C VAL A 164 -19.13 -20.72 -6.77
N LYS A 165 -20.06 -21.19 -7.61
CA LYS A 165 -21.14 -20.36 -8.17
C LYS A 165 -22.02 -19.73 -7.09
N LYS A 166 -22.37 -20.51 -6.05
CA LYS A 166 -23.13 -20.00 -4.90
C LYS A 166 -22.44 -18.81 -4.24
N HIS A 167 -21.15 -18.92 -3.93
CA HIS A 167 -20.41 -17.86 -3.23
C HIS A 167 -20.08 -16.68 -4.15
N GLN A 168 -19.86 -16.92 -5.43
CA GLN A 168 -19.78 -15.83 -6.42
C GLN A 168 -21.07 -15.01 -6.45
N THR A 169 -22.24 -15.65 -6.47
CA THR A 169 -23.53 -14.95 -6.41
C THR A 169 -23.68 -14.14 -5.12
N ILE A 170 -23.29 -14.69 -3.96
CA ILE A 170 -23.33 -13.95 -2.69
C ILE A 170 -22.42 -12.71 -2.76
N LEU A 171 -21.20 -12.86 -3.26
CA LEU A 171 -20.28 -11.73 -3.40
C LEU A 171 -20.81 -10.64 -4.34
N LEU A 172 -21.40 -11.03 -5.47
CA LEU A 172 -22.04 -10.10 -6.41
C LEU A 172 -23.21 -9.35 -5.77
N ASN A 173 -24.02 -10.03 -4.94
CA ASN A 173 -25.11 -9.38 -4.20
C ASN A 173 -24.57 -8.34 -3.19
N ARG A 174 -23.50 -8.68 -2.46
CA ARG A 174 -22.84 -7.73 -1.54
C ARG A 174 -22.30 -6.51 -2.29
N LEU A 175 -21.70 -6.71 -3.46
CA LEU A 175 -21.25 -5.62 -4.34
C LEU A 175 -22.41 -4.77 -4.86
N ALA A 176 -23.57 -5.37 -5.19
CA ALA A 176 -24.74 -4.63 -5.67
C ALA A 176 -25.26 -3.65 -4.61
N ILE A 177 -25.35 -4.10 -3.35
CA ILE A 177 -25.73 -3.26 -2.21
C ILE A 177 -24.71 -2.13 -2.01
N LEU A 178 -23.42 -2.47 -2.04
CA LEU A 178 -22.35 -1.49 -1.91
C LEU A 178 -22.37 -0.43 -3.02
N PHE A 179 -22.66 -0.81 -4.27
CA PHE A 179 -22.70 0.13 -5.38
C PHE A 179 -23.71 1.25 -5.15
N GLU A 180 -24.88 0.96 -4.56
CA GLU A 180 -25.85 2.01 -4.20
C GLU A 180 -25.26 3.04 -3.23
N GLU A 181 -24.55 2.61 -2.19
CA GLU A 181 -23.92 3.55 -1.27
C GLU A 181 -22.77 4.33 -1.94
N LEU A 182 -22.01 3.70 -2.84
CA LEU A 182 -20.98 4.40 -3.62
C LEU A 182 -21.58 5.47 -4.53
N GLU A 183 -22.75 5.20 -5.14
CA GLU A 183 -23.49 6.22 -5.90
C GLU A 183 -23.93 7.38 -5.00
N ARG A 184 -24.36 7.12 -3.75
CA ARG A 184 -24.63 8.20 -2.76
C ARG A 184 -23.39 9.02 -2.44
N GLU A 185 -22.23 8.39 -2.24
CA GLU A 185 -21.00 9.11 -1.94
C GLU A 185 -20.52 9.98 -3.13
N ILE A 186 -20.90 9.63 -4.37
CA ILE A 186 -20.74 10.52 -5.54
C ILE A 186 -21.66 11.73 -5.44
N GLU A 187 -22.94 11.55 -5.10
CA GLU A 187 -23.88 12.67 -4.94
C GLU A 187 -23.49 13.61 -3.80
N LYS A 188 -22.91 13.07 -2.72
CA LYS A 188 -22.31 13.85 -1.62
C LYS A 188 -21.00 14.55 -2.04
N GLY A 189 -20.46 14.25 -3.21
CA GLY A 189 -19.22 14.83 -3.74
C GLY A 189 -17.95 14.38 -3.04
N ARG A 190 -18.01 13.28 -2.27
CA ARG A 190 -16.88 12.73 -1.51
C ARG A 190 -15.98 11.85 -2.35
N ILE A 191 -16.54 11.21 -3.38
CA ILE A 191 -15.81 10.49 -4.42
C ILE A 191 -16.28 10.96 -5.80
N ARG A 192 -15.43 10.92 -6.83
CA ARG A 192 -15.87 11.24 -8.20
C ARG A 192 -16.31 10.00 -8.99
N ALA A 193 -15.69 8.88 -8.70
CA ALA A 193 -15.96 7.58 -9.29
C ALA A 193 -15.54 6.47 -8.33
N TYR A 194 -15.94 5.24 -8.65
CA TYR A 194 -15.49 4.05 -7.94
C TYR A 194 -15.03 2.94 -8.89
N GLY A 195 -14.37 1.94 -8.33
CA GLY A 195 -13.85 0.80 -9.05
C GLY A 195 -13.63 -0.41 -8.16
N ILE A 196 -13.14 -1.50 -8.75
CA ILE A 196 -12.72 -2.69 -8.03
C ILE A 196 -11.23 -2.93 -8.28
N SER A 197 -10.46 -3.04 -7.20
CA SER A 197 -9.07 -3.49 -7.22
C SER A 197 -9.04 -4.95 -6.79
N SER A 198 -8.82 -5.88 -7.73
CA SER A 198 -8.86 -7.32 -7.43
C SER A 198 -7.65 -8.03 -8.03
N ASN A 199 -7.02 -8.90 -7.24
CA ASN A 199 -6.01 -9.83 -7.75
C ASN A 199 -6.64 -10.93 -8.59
N SER A 200 -7.90 -11.27 -8.33
CA SER A 200 -8.59 -12.33 -9.06
C SER A 200 -8.77 -12.03 -10.55
N PHE A 201 -8.76 -10.74 -10.94
CA PHE A 201 -8.85 -10.30 -12.33
C PHE A 201 -7.65 -10.68 -13.21
N SER A 202 -6.53 -11.08 -12.61
CA SER A 202 -5.38 -11.65 -13.35
C SER A 202 -5.43 -13.17 -13.47
N LEU A 203 -6.44 -13.82 -12.89
CA LEU A 203 -6.64 -15.27 -12.96
C LEU A 203 -7.54 -15.66 -14.13
N LYS A 204 -7.50 -16.94 -14.49
CA LYS A 204 -8.43 -17.53 -15.45
C LYS A 204 -9.87 -17.45 -14.91
N PRO A 205 -10.89 -17.18 -15.76
CA PRO A 205 -12.29 -17.17 -15.33
C PRO A 205 -12.79 -18.47 -14.67
N SER A 206 -12.15 -19.61 -14.97
CA SER A 206 -12.44 -20.91 -14.36
C SER A 206 -11.86 -21.10 -12.96
N HIS A 207 -11.04 -20.16 -12.47
CA HIS A 207 -10.43 -20.28 -11.16
C HIS A 207 -11.47 -20.11 -10.04
N ALA A 208 -11.43 -20.96 -9.01
CA ALA A 208 -12.44 -20.99 -7.94
C ALA A 208 -12.60 -19.66 -7.18
N HIS A 209 -11.52 -18.89 -7.07
CA HIS A 209 -11.50 -17.56 -6.42
C HIS A 209 -11.62 -16.38 -7.39
N PHE A 210 -12.01 -16.63 -8.65
CA PHE A 210 -12.25 -15.59 -9.63
C PHE A 210 -13.50 -14.78 -9.27
N LEU A 211 -13.40 -13.45 -9.21
CA LEU A 211 -14.56 -12.57 -9.13
C LEU A 211 -15.16 -12.38 -10.54
N PRO A 212 -16.39 -12.87 -10.80
CA PRO A 212 -17.05 -12.62 -12.07
C PRO A 212 -17.27 -11.12 -12.27
N TYR A 213 -16.88 -10.60 -13.42
CA TYR A 213 -17.01 -9.18 -13.73
C TYR A 213 -18.17 -8.86 -14.68
N GLN A 214 -18.77 -9.87 -15.32
CA GLN A 214 -19.68 -9.70 -16.46
C GLN A 214 -20.90 -8.85 -16.13
N ASP A 215 -21.44 -8.97 -14.92
CA ASP A 215 -22.65 -8.27 -14.48
C ASP A 215 -22.38 -6.94 -13.77
N LEU A 216 -21.12 -6.55 -13.55
CA LEU A 216 -20.78 -5.37 -12.75
C LEU A 216 -21.37 -4.07 -13.33
N ILE A 217 -21.37 -3.93 -14.66
CA ILE A 217 -21.98 -2.77 -15.33
C ILE A 217 -23.49 -2.75 -15.09
N LYS A 218 -24.17 -3.89 -15.23
CA LYS A 218 -25.61 -4.00 -15.00
C LYS A 218 -25.97 -3.65 -13.56
N MET A 219 -25.18 -4.12 -12.61
CA MET A 219 -25.34 -3.79 -11.18
C MET A 219 -25.16 -2.29 -10.92
N ALA A 220 -24.10 -1.68 -11.49
CA ALA A 220 -23.83 -0.26 -11.34
C ALA A 220 -24.92 0.63 -11.96
N THR A 221 -25.40 0.28 -13.15
CA THR A 221 -26.57 0.94 -13.78
C THR A 221 -27.80 0.86 -12.89
N SER A 222 -28.10 -0.34 -12.37
CA SER A 222 -29.27 -0.55 -11.51
C SER A 222 -29.17 0.27 -10.21
N ALA A 223 -27.98 0.34 -9.61
CA ALA A 223 -27.72 1.16 -8.43
C ALA A 223 -27.92 2.66 -8.72
N PHE A 224 -27.40 3.14 -9.85
CA PHE A 224 -27.56 4.52 -10.30
C PHE A 224 -29.03 4.90 -10.51
N ASP A 225 -29.81 4.04 -11.17
CA ASP A 225 -31.22 4.30 -11.45
C ASP A 225 -32.05 4.34 -10.16
N ARG A 226 -31.83 3.39 -9.24
CA ARG A 226 -32.47 3.41 -7.90
C ARG A 226 -32.15 4.68 -7.13
N MET A 227 -30.89 5.10 -7.16
CA MET A 227 -30.46 6.33 -6.50
C MET A 227 -31.14 7.58 -7.06
N ARG A 228 -31.27 7.69 -8.38
CA ARG A 228 -32.00 8.81 -9.00
C ARG A 228 -33.46 8.86 -8.56
N VAL A 229 -34.15 7.73 -8.58
CA VAL A 229 -35.56 7.65 -8.17
C VAL A 229 -35.71 8.10 -6.72
N GLN A 230 -34.86 7.61 -5.82
CA GLN A 230 -34.92 8.00 -4.42
C GLN A 230 -34.65 9.49 -4.22
N ARG A 231 -33.64 10.05 -4.89
CA ARG A 231 -33.36 11.49 -4.81
C ARG A 231 -34.53 12.33 -5.30
N ASP A 232 -35.15 11.95 -6.41
CA ASP A 232 -36.27 12.68 -6.97
C ASP A 232 -37.49 12.63 -6.01
N GLN A 233 -37.69 11.50 -5.29
CA GLN A 233 -38.67 11.37 -4.21
C GLN A 233 -38.34 12.24 -3.00
N GLU A 234 -37.09 12.24 -2.51
CA GLU A 234 -36.64 13.07 -1.38
C GLU A 234 -36.79 14.56 -1.68
N HIS A 235 -36.48 14.97 -2.92
CA HIS A 235 -36.68 16.34 -3.38
C HIS A 235 -38.16 16.73 -3.46
N ALA A 236 -39.02 15.84 -3.95
CA ALA A 236 -40.47 16.08 -3.98
C ALA A 236 -41.04 16.25 -2.56
N LEU A 237 -40.67 15.39 -1.61
CA LEU A 237 -41.05 15.50 -0.20
C LEU A 237 -40.56 16.82 0.43
N PHE A 238 -39.34 17.23 0.12
CA PHE A 238 -38.80 18.51 0.61
C PHE A 238 -39.59 19.73 0.08
N LEU A 239 -39.99 19.71 -1.20
CA LEU A 239 -40.82 20.76 -1.79
C LEU A 239 -42.23 20.80 -1.15
N GLU A 240 -42.82 19.63 -0.90
CA GLU A 240 -44.12 19.51 -0.23
C GLU A 240 -44.07 20.08 1.20
N GLN A 241 -43.03 19.73 1.96
CA GLN A 241 -42.83 20.26 3.31
C GLN A 241 -42.60 21.78 3.32
N GLN A 242 -41.93 22.35 2.32
CA GLN A 242 -41.78 23.79 2.20
C GLN A 242 -43.10 24.50 1.87
N GLN A 243 -43.96 23.90 1.03
CA GLN A 243 -45.28 24.48 0.72
C GLN A 243 -46.19 24.45 1.96
N GLN A 244 -46.12 23.41 2.78
CA GLN A 244 -46.87 23.32 4.04
C GLN A 244 -46.37 24.29 5.14
N GLN A 245 -45.15 24.81 5.03
CA GLN A 245 -44.55 25.77 5.96
C GLN A 245 -44.72 27.24 5.54
N GLN A 246 -45.30 27.53 4.36
CA GLN A 246 -45.68 28.90 4.04
C GLN A 246 -46.98 29.27 4.76
N PRO A 247 -47.01 30.34 5.56
CA PRO A 247 -48.23 30.75 6.24
C PRO A 247 -49.28 31.13 5.19
N SER A 248 -50.48 30.56 5.33
CA SER A 248 -51.65 30.99 4.57
C SER A 248 -51.82 32.49 4.77
N GLY A 249 -51.57 33.26 3.71
CA GLY A 249 -51.90 34.68 3.67
C GLY A 249 -53.40 34.83 3.84
N GLY A 250 -53.83 35.00 5.09
CA GLY A 250 -55.20 35.34 5.43
C GLY A 250 -55.55 36.65 4.73
N VAL A 251 -56.48 36.57 3.78
CA VAL A 251 -57.16 37.72 3.20
C VAL A 251 -57.90 38.41 4.35
N ILE A 252 -57.33 39.50 4.87
CA ILE A 252 -58.05 40.40 5.76
C ILE A 252 -58.93 41.29 4.87
N SER A 253 -60.22 40.95 4.82
CA SER A 253 -61.27 41.82 4.32
C SER A 253 -61.56 42.92 5.36
N GLY A 254 -60.93 44.08 5.18
CA GLY A 254 -61.21 45.29 5.95
C GLY A 254 -61.65 46.42 5.02
N GLY A 255 -62.95 46.74 5.05
CA GLY A 255 -63.53 47.77 4.20
C GLY A 255 -63.27 49.21 4.64
N ARG A 256 -63.62 50.09 3.69
CA ARG A 256 -63.99 51.52 3.81
C ARG A 256 -62.89 52.60 3.79
N SER A 257 -62.85 53.22 2.60
CA SER A 257 -63.18 54.63 2.31
C SER A 257 -62.16 55.74 2.59
N GLY A 258 -61.81 56.45 1.52
CA GLY A 258 -61.84 57.92 1.53
C GLY A 258 -60.60 58.63 0.97
N GLY A 259 -60.76 59.24 -0.21
CA GLY A 259 -60.03 60.45 -0.65
C GLY A 259 -58.65 60.21 -1.29
N LYS A 260 -58.52 60.30 -2.62
CA LYS A 260 -58.30 61.50 -3.45
C LYS A 260 -56.84 62.02 -3.46
N VAL A 261 -56.34 62.14 -4.71
CA VAL A 261 -55.37 63.09 -5.28
C VAL A 261 -53.95 62.56 -5.63
N PHE A 262 -53.57 62.97 -6.86
CA PHE A 262 -52.40 62.72 -7.71
C PHE A 262 -51.03 63.22 -7.16
N PRO A 263 -49.89 62.98 -7.88
CA PRO A 263 -48.50 62.86 -7.39
C PRO A 263 -47.74 64.23 -7.59
N PRO A 264 -46.39 64.42 -7.56
CA PRO A 264 -45.30 63.58 -8.13
C PRO A 264 -43.89 63.62 -7.45
N SER A 265 -42.99 62.83 -8.05
CA SER A 265 -41.54 63.02 -8.31
C SER A 265 -40.66 63.98 -7.48
N ASN A 266 -39.48 63.50 -7.08
CA ASN A 266 -38.11 64.04 -7.28
C ASN A 266 -37.20 63.57 -6.13
N SER A 267 -36.20 62.72 -6.38
CA SER A 267 -34.87 62.98 -6.95
C SER A 267 -33.92 63.69 -6.00
N SER A 268 -32.82 62.99 -5.68
CA SER A 268 -31.48 63.53 -5.37
C SER A 268 -31.39 64.28 -4.03
N SER A 269 -30.28 64.37 -3.30
CA SER A 269 -28.86 64.15 -3.56
C SER A 269 -28.15 64.26 -2.20
N PHE A 270 -26.93 63.69 -2.10
CA PHE A 270 -25.72 64.26 -1.49
C PHE A 270 -25.85 64.96 -0.10
N SER A 271 -24.96 64.82 0.87
CA SER A 271 -23.59 64.31 0.93
C SER A 271 -23.05 64.64 2.32
N THR A 272 -22.16 63.76 2.79
CA THR A 272 -21.02 63.97 3.70
C THR A 272 -21.06 65.02 4.82
N THR A 273 -20.60 64.60 6.00
CA THR A 273 -19.31 65.03 6.59
C THR A 273 -19.06 64.21 7.87
N ALA A 274 -17.98 63.40 7.89
CA ALA A 274 -16.68 63.70 8.47
C ALA A 274 -16.65 63.52 10.00
N LYS A 275 -16.03 62.42 10.45
CA LYS A 275 -14.74 62.39 11.19
C LYS A 275 -14.83 63.01 12.59
N THR A 276 -14.61 62.19 13.63
CA THR A 276 -13.36 62.12 14.40
C THR A 276 -13.51 61.18 15.61
N THR A 277 -12.50 60.32 15.81
CA THR A 277 -12.10 59.58 17.03
C THR A 277 -11.70 60.57 18.16
N PRO A 278 -11.32 60.17 19.42
CA PRO A 278 -10.91 58.86 19.95
C PRO A 278 -11.38 58.56 21.41
N LEU A 279 -10.79 57.50 22.00
CA LEU A 279 -10.51 57.23 23.43
C LEU A 279 -11.30 56.10 24.10
N SER A 280 -10.57 55.02 24.37
CA SER A 280 -10.85 54.03 25.43
C SER A 280 -10.44 54.62 26.80
N PRO A 281 -10.93 54.10 27.96
CA PRO A 281 -10.44 52.82 28.47
C PRO A 281 -11.44 52.01 29.34
N SER A 282 -10.94 50.86 29.82
CA SER A 282 -11.30 50.14 31.06
C SER A 282 -12.17 48.87 30.98
N GLN A 283 -11.80 47.92 31.85
CA GLN A 283 -12.01 46.48 31.78
C GLN A 283 -13.18 45.98 32.64
N LYS A 284 -13.93 45.00 32.09
CA LYS A 284 -14.60 43.81 32.72
C LYS A 284 -15.74 44.02 33.76
N PRO A 285 -16.52 42.97 34.10
CA PRO A 285 -17.18 41.94 33.28
C PRO A 285 -18.67 41.73 33.68
N GLY A 286 -19.54 41.19 32.81
CA GLY A 286 -20.88 40.80 33.26
C GLY A 286 -21.86 40.29 32.20
N GLN A 287 -22.15 38.99 32.27
CA GLN A 287 -23.44 38.32 32.01
C GLN A 287 -24.11 38.43 30.62
N GLY A 288 -23.96 37.33 29.87
CA GLY A 288 -25.06 36.49 29.38
C GLY A 288 -26.26 37.15 28.70
N SER A 289 -26.29 37.11 27.37
CA SER A 289 -27.52 37.10 26.58
C SER A 289 -27.31 36.21 25.36
N THR A 290 -27.99 35.07 25.36
CA THR A 290 -28.02 34.07 24.30
C THR A 290 -28.83 34.61 23.12
N SER A 291 -28.14 35.11 22.08
CA SER A 291 -28.75 35.26 20.77
C SER A 291 -28.76 33.90 20.08
N GLU A 292 -29.93 33.27 19.98
CA GLU A 292 -30.17 32.11 19.14
C GLU A 292 -29.73 32.42 17.71
N LYS A 293 -28.61 31.82 17.29
CA LYS A 293 -28.22 31.79 15.88
C LYS A 293 -29.22 30.90 15.17
N ARG A 294 -30.14 31.54 14.44
CA ARG A 294 -30.99 30.95 13.42
C ARG A 294 -30.14 29.96 12.61
N ALA A 295 -30.39 28.67 12.77
CA ALA A 295 -29.71 27.62 12.02
C ALA A 295 -29.89 27.92 10.53
N SER A 296 -28.79 28.11 9.81
CA SER A 296 -28.82 28.20 8.35
C SER A 296 -29.44 26.92 7.83
N GLN A 297 -30.60 27.01 7.17
CA GLN A 297 -31.19 25.87 6.49
C GLN A 297 -30.16 25.27 5.53
N PRO A 298 -30.02 23.93 5.46
CA PRO A 298 -29.07 23.30 4.59
C PRO A 298 -29.39 23.67 3.13
N THR A 299 -28.45 24.35 2.47
CA THR A 299 -28.49 24.53 1.02
C THR A 299 -28.56 23.15 0.36
N PRO A 300 -29.51 22.91 -0.55
CA PRO A 300 -29.61 21.62 -1.22
C PRO A 300 -28.29 21.29 -1.93
N PRO A 301 -27.87 20.02 -1.94
CA PRO A 301 -26.65 19.61 -2.61
C PRO A 301 -26.70 20.06 -4.08
N LYS A 302 -25.61 20.66 -4.58
CA LYS A 302 -25.48 21.03 -6.00
C LYS A 302 -25.78 19.81 -6.85
N ILE A 303 -26.83 19.90 -7.67
CA ILE A 303 -27.26 18.85 -8.58
C ILE A 303 -26.10 18.49 -9.52
N VAL A 304 -25.50 17.32 -9.34
CA VAL A 304 -24.52 16.78 -10.27
C VAL A 304 -25.31 16.17 -11.43
N ASN A 305 -25.44 16.89 -12.54
CA ASN A 305 -26.04 16.39 -13.78
C ASN A 305 -25.17 15.27 -14.38
N ARG A 306 -25.35 14.05 -13.86
CA ARG A 306 -24.72 12.83 -14.34
C ARG A 306 -25.77 11.97 -15.06
N THR A 307 -25.36 11.36 -16.17
CA THR A 307 -26.23 10.56 -17.04
C THR A 307 -25.95 9.05 -16.96
N THR A 308 -24.97 8.62 -16.15
CA THR A 308 -24.55 7.23 -16.04
C THR A 308 -23.97 6.91 -14.65
N HIS A 309 -23.79 5.63 -14.33
CA HIS A 309 -23.24 5.15 -13.07
C HIS A 309 -21.78 5.59 -12.83
N GLY A 310 -21.30 5.36 -11.61
CA GLY A 310 -19.99 5.81 -11.13
C GLY A 310 -18.87 4.79 -11.30
N LEU A 311 -19.23 3.54 -11.59
CA LEU A 311 -18.26 2.48 -11.88
C LEU A 311 -17.47 2.86 -13.14
N GLY A 312 -16.18 3.15 -12.96
CA GLY A 312 -15.33 3.62 -14.06
C GLY A 312 -14.00 2.90 -14.17
N TYR A 313 -13.59 2.13 -13.15
CA TYR A 313 -12.21 1.67 -13.03
C TYR A 313 -12.12 0.21 -12.57
N LEU A 314 -11.24 -0.55 -13.22
CA LEU A 314 -10.71 -1.80 -12.67
C LEU A 314 -9.22 -1.62 -12.39
N GLN A 315 -8.76 -2.15 -11.26
CA GLN A 315 -7.36 -2.28 -10.95
C GLN A 315 -7.02 -3.77 -10.78
N MET A 316 -5.96 -4.22 -11.44
CA MET A 316 -5.57 -5.62 -11.41
C MET A 316 -4.06 -5.81 -11.59
N PRO A 317 -3.51 -6.93 -11.10
CA PRO A 317 -2.15 -7.30 -11.42
C PRO A 317 -1.95 -7.55 -12.91
N GLY A 318 -0.78 -7.17 -13.41
CA GLY A 318 -0.38 -7.46 -14.78
C GLY A 318 1.10 -7.15 -15.00
N ASN A 319 1.78 -8.00 -15.75
CA ASN A 319 3.20 -7.86 -16.11
C ASN A 319 3.56 -8.85 -17.24
N LEU A 320 4.85 -8.97 -17.57
CA LEU A 320 5.36 -9.84 -18.63
C LEU A 320 5.04 -11.33 -18.44
N LEU A 321 4.81 -11.79 -17.20
CA LEU A 321 4.54 -13.19 -16.88
C LEU A 321 3.09 -13.46 -16.44
N GLU A 322 2.37 -12.45 -15.98
CA GLU A 322 0.94 -12.48 -15.62
C GLU A 322 0.11 -11.73 -16.68
N THR A 323 -0.10 -12.34 -17.85
CA THR A 323 -0.79 -11.70 -18.99
C THR A 323 -2.24 -12.14 -19.17
N GLU A 324 -2.72 -13.16 -18.46
CA GLU A 324 -4.08 -13.71 -18.60
C GLU A 324 -5.16 -12.63 -18.46
N GLY A 325 -5.07 -11.80 -17.42
CA GLY A 325 -6.01 -10.71 -17.18
C GLY A 325 -6.02 -9.65 -18.29
N LEU A 326 -4.89 -9.40 -18.95
CA LEU A 326 -4.80 -8.41 -20.04
C LEU A 326 -5.65 -8.84 -21.25
N HIS A 327 -5.68 -10.14 -21.53
CA HIS A 327 -6.42 -10.71 -22.66
C HIS A 327 -7.90 -10.98 -22.34
N THR A 328 -8.26 -11.06 -21.06
CA THR A 328 -9.61 -11.38 -20.58
C THR A 328 -10.28 -10.17 -19.92
N THR A 329 -9.96 -9.90 -18.65
CA THR A 329 -10.59 -8.86 -17.83
C THR A 329 -10.40 -7.46 -18.41
N ALA A 330 -9.16 -7.09 -18.78
CA ALA A 330 -8.88 -5.76 -19.31
C ALA A 330 -9.58 -5.55 -20.65
N LYS A 331 -9.54 -6.55 -21.54
CA LYS A 331 -10.26 -6.54 -22.82
C LYS A 331 -11.77 -6.31 -22.64
N TRP A 332 -12.39 -7.02 -21.70
CA TRP A 332 -13.79 -6.81 -21.36
C TRP A 332 -14.04 -5.39 -20.82
N ALA A 333 -13.19 -4.92 -19.91
CA ALA A 333 -13.32 -3.62 -19.26
C ALA A 333 -13.30 -2.47 -20.28
N LYS A 334 -12.36 -2.51 -21.24
CA LYS A 334 -12.32 -1.51 -22.32
C LYS A 334 -13.54 -1.56 -23.23
N ALA A 335 -14.04 -2.75 -23.56
CA ALA A 335 -15.28 -2.90 -24.33
C ALA A 335 -16.51 -2.33 -23.61
N LYS A 336 -16.41 -2.09 -22.29
CA LYS A 336 -17.43 -1.44 -21.45
C LYS A 336 -17.08 0.01 -21.07
N ASN A 337 -16.08 0.62 -21.72
CA ASN A 337 -15.61 1.98 -21.44
C ASN A 337 -15.10 2.20 -20.00
N LEU A 338 -14.61 1.15 -19.35
CA LEU A 338 -13.90 1.25 -18.08
C LEU A 338 -12.41 1.52 -18.33
N SER A 339 -11.79 2.24 -17.40
CA SER A 339 -10.33 2.40 -17.35
C SER A 339 -9.68 1.25 -16.58
N VAL A 340 -8.53 0.78 -17.06
CA VAL A 340 -7.78 -0.34 -16.47
C VAL A 340 -6.45 0.16 -15.92
N PHE A 341 -6.25 -0.04 -14.62
CA PHE A 341 -5.00 0.24 -13.94
C PHE A 341 -4.26 -1.05 -13.61
N ILE A 342 -2.98 -1.11 -13.97
CA ILE A 342 -2.13 -2.26 -13.71
C ILE A 342 -1.27 -2.01 -12.47
N ASN A 343 -1.40 -2.85 -11.46
CA ASN A 343 -0.44 -2.92 -10.35
C ASN A 343 0.50 -4.12 -10.49
N ARG A 344 1.56 -4.13 -9.68
CA ARG A 344 2.64 -5.13 -9.74
C ARG A 344 3.32 -5.29 -11.13
N PRO A 345 3.64 -4.20 -11.86
CA PRO A 345 4.29 -4.30 -13.17
C PRO A 345 5.67 -4.98 -13.12
N LEU A 346 6.35 -4.94 -11.96
CA LEU A 346 7.73 -5.41 -11.78
C LEU A 346 7.88 -6.61 -10.82
N ASN A 347 6.77 -7.14 -10.28
CA ASN A 347 6.82 -8.28 -9.36
C ASN A 347 5.75 -9.28 -9.79
N ALA A 348 6.19 -10.32 -10.49
CA ALA A 348 5.32 -11.36 -11.00
C ALA A 348 5.03 -12.42 -9.94
N MET A 349 3.80 -12.91 -9.92
CA MET A 349 3.33 -14.08 -9.18
C MET A 349 2.78 -15.09 -10.19
N SER A 350 3.66 -15.61 -11.05
CA SER A 350 3.24 -16.50 -12.12
C SER A 350 2.87 -17.88 -11.58
N PRO A 351 1.72 -18.46 -11.95
CA PRO A 351 1.44 -19.87 -11.65
C PRO A 351 2.45 -20.84 -12.29
N GLU A 352 3.04 -20.44 -13.43
CA GLU A 352 3.97 -21.26 -14.20
C GLU A 352 5.42 -21.11 -13.72
N TYR A 353 5.87 -19.88 -13.48
CA TYR A 353 7.27 -19.60 -13.11
C TYR A 353 7.47 -19.27 -11.63
N GLY A 354 6.40 -19.19 -10.84
CA GLY A 354 6.43 -18.74 -9.46
C GLY A 354 6.67 -17.22 -9.32
N PRO A 355 6.96 -16.76 -8.08
CA PRO A 355 7.37 -15.40 -7.80
C PRO A 355 8.64 -15.03 -8.58
N ALA A 356 8.61 -13.88 -9.24
CA ALA A 356 9.76 -13.37 -9.97
C ALA A 356 9.83 -11.84 -9.95
N ARG A 357 11.04 -11.29 -9.95
CA ARG A 357 11.27 -9.85 -10.03
C ARG A 357 11.75 -9.45 -11.42
N LEU A 358 10.93 -8.66 -12.12
CA LEU A 358 11.25 -8.17 -13.46
C LEU A 358 12.17 -6.96 -13.35
N ALA A 359 13.46 -7.23 -13.17
CA ALA A 359 14.49 -6.20 -13.07
C ALA A 359 15.84 -6.74 -13.59
N SER A 360 16.64 -5.83 -14.14
CA SER A 360 18.00 -6.11 -14.58
C SER A 360 18.98 -5.86 -13.46
N TYR A 361 19.81 -6.85 -13.19
CA TYR A 361 20.92 -6.73 -12.25
C TYR A 361 22.24 -6.98 -13.00
N PRO A 362 23.29 -6.21 -12.69
CA PRO A 362 24.59 -6.43 -13.30
C PRO A 362 25.18 -7.79 -12.86
N PRO A 363 26.17 -8.32 -13.60
CA PRO A 363 26.99 -9.43 -13.14
C PRO A 363 27.53 -9.17 -11.72
N PRO A 364 27.60 -10.21 -10.86
CA PRO A 364 28.15 -10.07 -9.52
C PRO A 364 29.59 -9.57 -9.54
N LEU A 365 29.93 -8.70 -8.61
CA LEU A 365 31.29 -8.15 -8.44
C LEU A 365 32.12 -9.04 -7.51
N ALA A 366 33.44 -8.85 -7.52
CA ALA A 366 34.35 -9.51 -6.58
C ALA A 366 34.15 -9.01 -5.13
N PRO A 367 34.28 -9.87 -4.10
CA PRO A 367 34.47 -11.31 -4.22
C PRO A 367 33.22 -11.98 -4.80
N THR A 368 33.43 -12.87 -5.76
CA THR A 368 32.37 -13.68 -6.36
C THR A 368 31.68 -14.51 -5.29
N TYR A 369 30.46 -14.96 -5.58
CA TYR A 369 29.75 -15.86 -4.67
C TYR A 369 30.56 -17.12 -4.33
N ALA A 370 31.31 -17.68 -5.29
CA ALA A 370 32.16 -18.83 -5.06
C ALA A 370 33.30 -18.51 -4.07
N GLU A 371 34.02 -17.40 -4.29
CA GLU A 371 35.10 -16.96 -3.40
C GLU A 371 34.59 -16.67 -1.98
N ALA A 372 33.50 -15.92 -1.85
CA ALA A 372 32.93 -15.57 -0.55
C ALA A 372 32.39 -16.81 0.20
N LYS A 373 31.84 -17.80 -0.54
CA LYS A 373 31.41 -19.08 0.02
C LYS A 373 32.59 -19.90 0.52
N ASP A 374 33.64 -20.02 -0.28
CA ASP A 374 34.82 -20.81 0.10
C ASP A 374 35.54 -20.18 1.30
N GLU A 375 35.61 -18.84 1.34
CA GLU A 375 36.13 -18.09 2.50
C GLU A 375 35.34 -18.40 3.79
N ILE A 376 34.01 -18.26 3.78
CA ILE A 376 33.21 -18.44 5.00
C ILE A 376 33.15 -19.91 5.44
N LEU A 377 33.07 -20.85 4.51
CA LEU A 377 33.11 -22.28 4.82
C LEU A 377 34.48 -22.68 5.39
N GLY A 378 35.56 -22.14 4.83
CA GLY A 378 36.92 -22.28 5.36
C GLY A 378 37.03 -21.76 6.79
N ALA A 379 36.48 -20.57 7.06
CA ALA A 379 36.46 -19.97 8.39
C ALA A 379 35.69 -20.83 9.41
N PHE A 380 34.51 -21.37 9.05
CA PHE A 380 33.75 -22.27 9.92
C PHE A 380 34.52 -23.56 10.25
N VAL A 381 35.17 -24.17 9.25
CA VAL A 381 35.96 -25.40 9.45
C VAL A 381 37.18 -25.13 10.33
N ALA A 382 37.91 -24.03 10.08
CA ALA A 382 39.08 -23.66 10.85
C ALA A 382 38.71 -23.39 12.32
N LEU A 383 37.68 -22.58 12.56
CA LEU A 383 37.25 -22.23 13.92
C LEU A 383 36.69 -23.45 14.67
N GLY A 384 35.94 -24.32 13.99
CA GLY A 384 35.43 -25.56 14.57
C GLY A 384 36.52 -26.57 14.94
N LYS A 385 37.63 -26.62 14.19
CA LYS A 385 38.82 -27.44 14.51
C LYS A 385 39.65 -26.85 15.65
N GLN A 386 39.81 -25.52 15.67
CA GLN A 386 40.58 -24.83 16.70
C GLN A 386 39.88 -24.82 18.06
N ARG A 387 38.54 -24.84 18.07
CA ARG A 387 37.72 -24.71 19.28
C ARG A 387 36.61 -25.76 19.29
N GLU A 388 36.86 -26.88 19.96
CA GLU A 388 35.94 -28.03 20.04
C GLU A 388 34.52 -27.64 20.47
N TYR A 389 34.38 -26.72 21.45
CA TYR A 389 33.07 -26.25 21.92
C TYR A 389 32.25 -25.52 20.84
N LEU A 390 32.89 -25.00 19.77
CA LEU A 390 32.20 -24.35 18.65
C LEU A 390 31.89 -25.30 17.49
N GLN A 391 32.45 -26.51 17.48
CA GLN A 391 32.37 -27.42 16.34
C GLN A 391 30.92 -27.66 15.88
N SER A 392 30.01 -27.95 16.82
CA SER A 392 28.58 -28.17 16.52
C SER A 392 27.91 -26.93 15.92
N LYS A 393 28.21 -25.73 16.44
CA LYS A 393 27.64 -24.48 15.92
C LYS A 393 28.16 -24.18 14.50
N MET A 394 29.47 -24.31 14.29
CA MET A 394 30.09 -24.11 12.98
C MET A 394 29.55 -25.12 11.95
N GLY A 395 29.29 -26.36 12.37
CA GLY A 395 28.62 -27.38 11.55
C GLY A 395 27.24 -26.93 11.08
N ARG A 396 26.39 -26.42 11.98
CA ARG A 396 25.05 -25.90 11.60
C ARG A 396 25.13 -24.71 10.64
N LEU A 397 26.01 -23.75 10.89
CA LEU A 397 26.19 -22.60 9.99
C LEU A 397 26.69 -23.03 8.60
N LYS A 398 27.59 -24.03 8.55
CA LYS A 398 28.03 -24.65 7.30
C LYS A 398 26.85 -25.29 6.55
N GLU A 399 26.02 -26.09 7.22
CA GLU A 399 24.84 -26.71 6.61
C GLU A 399 23.86 -25.66 6.06
N MET A 400 23.66 -24.54 6.76
CA MET A 400 22.83 -23.44 6.27
C MET A 400 23.40 -22.83 4.98
N VAL A 401 24.71 -22.56 4.94
CA VAL A 401 25.38 -22.02 3.74
C VAL A 401 25.32 -23.02 2.57
N GLU A 402 25.55 -24.31 2.82
CA GLU A 402 25.45 -25.35 1.80
C GLU A 402 24.02 -25.54 1.28
N GLY A 403 23.01 -25.39 2.15
CA GLY A 403 21.60 -25.40 1.76
C GLY A 403 21.22 -24.22 0.84
N LEU A 404 21.77 -23.03 1.11
CA LEU A 404 21.63 -21.87 0.22
C LEU A 404 22.29 -22.13 -1.15
N ASP A 405 23.48 -22.73 -1.17
CA ASP A 405 24.18 -23.12 -2.40
C ASP A 405 23.39 -24.14 -3.24
N GLY A 406 22.79 -25.14 -2.59
CA GLY A 406 21.94 -26.12 -3.26
C GLY A 406 20.68 -25.48 -3.88
N SER A 407 20.07 -24.52 -3.18
CA SER A 407 18.91 -23.77 -3.68
C SER A 407 19.26 -22.92 -4.91
N LEU A 408 20.44 -22.31 -4.90
CA LEU A 408 20.97 -21.50 -6.00
C LEU A 408 21.30 -22.36 -7.24
N LYS A 409 21.83 -23.57 -7.04
CA LYS A 409 22.14 -24.52 -8.12
C LYS A 409 20.90 -25.15 -8.77
N THR A 410 19.80 -25.21 -8.04
CA THR A 410 18.54 -25.82 -8.52
C THR A 410 17.54 -24.78 -9.05
N ASP A 411 17.97 -23.53 -9.24
CA ASP A 411 17.14 -22.39 -9.68
C ASP A 411 15.84 -22.20 -8.86
N LYS A 412 15.85 -22.62 -7.59
CA LYS A 412 14.73 -22.40 -6.65
C LYS A 412 14.76 -20.98 -6.08
N LEU A 413 14.87 -19.99 -6.96
CA LEU A 413 15.06 -18.58 -6.63
C LEU A 413 13.84 -17.96 -5.92
N SER A 414 12.65 -18.51 -6.12
CA SER A 414 11.40 -18.06 -5.49
C SER A 414 11.43 -18.16 -3.95
N ILE A 415 12.09 -19.20 -3.41
CA ILE A 415 12.30 -19.40 -1.97
C ILE A 415 13.23 -18.30 -1.41
N ILE A 416 14.24 -17.91 -2.19
CA ILE A 416 15.28 -16.97 -1.77
C ILE A 416 14.77 -15.51 -1.82
N GLN A 417 13.92 -15.16 -2.79
CA GLN A 417 13.39 -13.80 -2.97
C GLN A 417 12.47 -13.34 -1.84
N MET A 418 11.69 -14.24 -1.23
CA MET A 418 10.81 -13.89 -0.12
C MET A 418 11.55 -13.73 1.21
N GLU A 419 12.79 -14.20 1.30
CA GLU A 419 13.50 -14.40 2.57
C GLU A 419 14.84 -13.66 2.69
N GLY A 420 15.29 -12.81 1.76
CA GLY A 420 16.65 -12.23 1.84
C GLY A 420 17.02 -11.51 3.16
N ALA A 421 16.07 -10.82 3.81
CA ALA A 421 16.27 -10.27 5.16
C ALA A 421 16.23 -11.37 6.25
N SER A 422 15.40 -12.41 6.03
CA SER A 422 15.34 -13.61 6.86
C SER A 422 16.65 -14.40 6.81
N VAL A 423 17.28 -14.57 5.65
CA VAL A 423 18.57 -15.28 5.51
C VAL A 423 19.66 -14.61 6.34
N ARG A 424 19.79 -13.28 6.23
CA ARG A 424 20.73 -12.52 7.07
C ARG A 424 20.40 -12.72 8.55
N ASN A 425 19.14 -12.51 8.94
CA ASN A 425 18.73 -12.61 10.34
C ASN A 425 18.93 -14.02 10.90
N GLN A 426 18.60 -15.07 10.14
CA GLN A 426 18.77 -16.47 10.54
C GLN A 426 20.24 -16.82 10.75
N LEU A 427 21.12 -16.45 9.81
CA LEU A 427 22.55 -16.70 9.92
C LEU A 427 23.18 -15.94 11.10
N HIS A 428 22.86 -14.65 11.24
CA HIS A 428 23.35 -13.84 12.37
C HIS A 428 22.76 -14.30 13.71
N GLN A 429 21.48 -14.70 13.75
CA GLN A 429 20.85 -15.23 14.96
C GLN A 429 21.47 -16.56 15.38
N GLU A 430 21.73 -17.48 14.44
CA GLU A 430 22.42 -18.74 14.73
C GLU A 430 23.85 -18.48 15.24
N LEU A 431 24.56 -17.53 14.65
CA LEU A 431 25.87 -17.11 15.14
C LEU A 431 25.80 -16.58 16.59
N ALA A 432 24.80 -15.76 16.89
CA ALA A 432 24.60 -15.13 18.20
C ALA A 432 24.09 -16.08 19.31
N LYS A 433 23.55 -17.27 18.99
CA LYS A 433 23.06 -18.22 20.01
C LYS A 433 24.16 -18.61 21.01
N PRO A 434 23.89 -18.69 22.32
CA PRO A 434 24.89 -19.17 23.27
C PRO A 434 25.29 -20.62 22.97
N VAL A 435 26.55 -20.97 23.22
CA VAL A 435 27.01 -22.36 23.08
C VAL A 435 26.50 -23.16 24.28
N PRO A 436 25.84 -24.31 24.07
CA PRO A 436 25.49 -25.20 25.16
C PRO A 436 26.75 -25.64 25.90
N VAL A 437 26.85 -25.35 27.20
CA VAL A 437 27.93 -25.88 28.04
C VAL A 437 27.59 -27.35 28.32
N PRO A 438 28.52 -28.30 28.13
CA PRO A 438 28.29 -29.67 28.53
C PRO A 438 28.05 -29.70 30.05
N SER A 439 26.83 -30.06 30.46
CA SER A 439 26.52 -30.30 31.87
C SER A 439 27.37 -31.47 32.34
N LYS A 440 28.23 -31.26 33.35
CA LYS A 440 28.89 -32.35 34.06
C LYS A 440 27.83 -33.35 34.51
N THR A 441 27.89 -34.56 33.97
CA THR A 441 27.10 -35.72 34.37
C THR A 441 27.17 -35.89 35.89
N LYS A 442 26.05 -35.67 36.60
CA LYS A 442 25.79 -36.31 37.89
C LYS A 442 25.00 -37.59 37.61
N GLY A 443 25.43 -38.66 38.27
CA GLY A 443 25.13 -40.04 37.95
C GLY A 443 23.67 -40.49 38.12
N SER A 444 23.45 -41.67 37.55
CA SER A 444 22.44 -42.70 37.82
C SER A 444 21.14 -42.29 38.54
N GLY A 445 20.04 -42.37 37.80
CA GLY A 445 18.70 -42.44 38.33
C GLY A 445 17.74 -42.90 37.25
N THR A 446 17.51 -44.21 37.18
CA THR A 446 16.49 -44.88 36.38
C THR A 446 15.09 -44.28 36.59
N THR A 447 14.37 -43.97 35.50
CA THR A 447 12.92 -44.24 35.39
C THR A 447 12.44 -44.11 33.95
N LEU A 448 11.62 -45.09 33.53
CA LEU A 448 10.93 -45.19 32.24
C LEU A 448 9.89 -44.08 32.04
N GLY A 449 9.63 -43.69 30.78
CA GLY A 449 8.41 -42.98 30.43
C GLY A 449 8.35 -42.41 29.01
N THR A 450 7.86 -43.23 28.07
CA THR A 450 6.97 -42.88 26.93
C THR A 450 7.27 -41.70 26.00
N ALA A 451 7.37 -42.03 24.71
CA ALA A 451 7.34 -41.11 23.57
C ALA A 451 6.00 -40.35 23.44
N SER A 452 6.08 -39.07 23.06
CA SER A 452 5.09 -38.47 22.16
C SER A 452 5.67 -37.27 21.41
N SER A 453 5.28 -37.19 20.15
CA SER A 453 5.53 -36.15 19.16
C SER A 453 4.73 -34.87 19.44
N SER A 454 5.29 -33.70 19.19
CA SER A 454 4.57 -32.60 18.49
C SER A 454 5.46 -31.41 18.18
N LEU A 455 5.42 -31.02 16.91
CA LEU A 455 5.80 -29.72 16.37
C LEU A 455 4.77 -28.66 16.81
N SER A 456 5.23 -27.48 17.21
CA SER A 456 4.60 -26.17 16.92
C SER A 456 5.48 -25.03 17.45
N PRO A 457 5.73 -23.96 16.66
CA PRO A 457 6.32 -22.72 17.15
C PRO A 457 5.22 -21.69 17.48
N VAL A 458 5.30 -21.07 18.65
CA VAL A 458 4.54 -19.85 18.98
C VAL A 458 5.52 -18.74 19.36
N ALA A 459 5.26 -17.58 18.75
CA ALA A 459 5.97 -16.33 18.85
C ALA A 459 5.78 -15.59 20.20
N ALA A 460 6.70 -14.67 20.49
CA ALA A 460 6.47 -13.32 21.07
C ALA A 460 7.86 -12.68 21.31
N ALA A 461 8.24 -11.56 20.68
CA ALA A 461 7.72 -10.20 20.84
C ALA A 461 8.10 -9.54 22.19
N ALA A 462 9.02 -8.57 22.07
CA ALA A 462 9.17 -7.31 22.80
C ALA A 462 9.24 -7.30 24.33
N VAL A 463 10.33 -6.73 24.88
CA VAL A 463 10.24 -5.63 25.86
C VAL A 463 11.43 -4.69 25.65
N ASP A 464 11.12 -3.41 25.58
CA ASP A 464 12.02 -2.28 25.49
C ASP A 464 12.20 -1.64 26.89
N ALA A 465 13.33 -0.94 27.04
CA ALA A 465 13.49 0.30 27.81
C ALA A 465 14.01 0.31 29.28
N ILE A 466 14.96 1.26 29.44
CA ILE A 466 15.30 2.13 30.60
C ILE A 466 16.23 1.56 31.70
N ARG A 467 17.48 2.08 31.82
CA ARG A 467 17.85 3.20 32.72
C ARG A 467 19.36 3.49 32.80
N THR A 468 19.64 4.78 32.93
CA THR A 468 20.87 5.56 33.18
C THR A 468 21.57 5.22 34.52
N SER A 469 22.88 4.98 34.58
CA SER A 469 24.07 5.88 34.71
C SER A 469 24.75 5.75 36.11
N PRO A 470 25.89 6.41 36.44
CA PRO A 470 27.23 5.78 36.64
C PRO A 470 27.85 6.02 38.05
N THR A 471 29.00 5.40 38.36
CA THR A 471 29.95 5.78 39.46
C THR A 471 31.24 4.96 39.29
N SER A 472 32.41 5.53 38.94
CA SER A 472 33.38 6.27 39.76
C SER A 472 34.05 5.45 40.88
N THR A 473 35.32 5.04 40.71
CA THR A 473 36.53 5.54 41.44
C THR A 473 37.75 4.62 41.26
N LYS A 474 38.75 5.11 40.48
CA LYS A 474 40.20 5.32 40.77
C LYS A 474 41.07 4.30 41.60
N PRO A 475 42.42 4.39 41.49
CA PRO A 475 43.32 3.27 41.16
C PRO A 475 44.30 2.89 42.29
N HIS A 476 44.97 1.73 42.17
CA HIS A 476 46.24 1.51 42.88
C HIS A 476 47.23 0.64 42.07
N THR A 477 48.47 1.14 42.05
CA THR A 477 49.72 0.64 41.46
C THR A 477 50.41 -0.43 42.34
N PRO A 478 51.50 -1.10 41.87
CA PRO A 478 51.84 -2.50 42.18
C PRO A 478 52.99 -2.70 43.19
N PRO A 479 53.34 -3.97 43.49
CA PRO A 479 54.74 -4.40 43.60
C PRO A 479 55.01 -5.68 42.77
N SER A 480 55.96 -5.67 41.83
CA SER A 480 57.38 -6.02 41.95
C SER A 480 57.69 -7.51 42.22
N THR A 481 58.15 -8.17 41.14
CA THR A 481 59.26 -9.15 41.05
C THR A 481 59.32 -10.34 42.01
N SER A 482 59.13 -11.54 41.46
CA SER A 482 60.07 -12.65 41.67
C SER A 482 60.11 -13.59 40.47
N THR A 483 61.33 -13.90 40.06
CA THR A 483 61.74 -14.77 38.96
C THR A 483 61.90 -16.22 39.43
N THR A 484 61.24 -17.16 38.75
CA THR A 484 61.74 -18.54 38.57
C THR A 484 61.03 -19.18 37.37
N PRO A 485 61.73 -19.86 36.43
CA PRO A 485 61.10 -20.55 35.30
C PRO A 485 60.59 -21.92 35.77
N PRO A 486 59.56 -22.49 35.10
CA PRO A 486 59.90 -23.67 34.32
C PRO A 486 59.04 -23.93 33.07
N SER A 487 59.65 -24.76 32.22
CA SER A 487 59.04 -25.83 31.43
C SER A 487 58.01 -25.47 30.34
N SER A 488 58.48 -25.69 29.11
CA SER A 488 57.69 -26.11 27.96
C SER A 488 56.69 -27.22 28.31
N THR A 489 55.41 -26.89 28.28
CA THR A 489 54.32 -27.84 28.09
C THR A 489 53.26 -27.18 27.20
N THR A 490 53.10 -27.75 26.02
CA THR A 490 52.01 -27.50 25.09
C THR A 490 50.67 -27.77 25.76
N HIS A 491 49.97 -26.70 26.17
CA HIS A 491 48.56 -26.76 26.52
C HIS A 491 47.76 -25.95 25.50
N GLY A 492 46.87 -26.64 24.79
CA GLY A 492 45.91 -26.03 23.87
C GLY A 492 45.11 -24.94 24.58
N THR A 493 45.15 -23.75 24.02
CA THR A 493 44.48 -22.56 24.53
C THR A 493 42.97 -22.75 24.53
N HIS A 494 42.39 -23.12 25.66
CA HIS A 494 40.97 -22.96 25.97
C HIS A 494 40.62 -21.47 26.20
N GLY A 495 40.95 -20.61 25.23
CA GLY A 495 40.54 -19.20 25.25
C GLY A 495 39.11 -19.05 24.72
N LYS A 496 38.35 -18.09 25.26
CA LYS A 496 37.14 -17.58 24.59
C LYS A 496 37.54 -16.99 23.22
N VAL A 497 36.63 -17.01 22.25
CA VAL A 497 36.82 -16.31 20.97
C VAL A 497 37.16 -14.85 21.27
N THR A 498 38.23 -14.34 20.67
CA THR A 498 38.58 -12.92 20.78
C THR A 498 37.56 -12.08 20.04
N GLU A 499 37.35 -10.85 20.49
CA GLU A 499 36.46 -9.89 19.82
C GLU A 499 36.85 -9.72 18.34
N HIS A 500 38.15 -9.68 18.04
CA HIS A 500 38.68 -9.61 16.69
C HIS A 500 38.35 -10.81 15.80
N GLU A 501 38.42 -12.05 16.32
CA GLU A 501 38.04 -13.26 15.56
C GLU A 501 36.54 -13.28 15.27
N LEU A 502 35.71 -12.84 16.22
CA LEU A 502 34.26 -12.75 16.03
C LEU A 502 33.91 -11.68 15.00
N ASP A 503 34.55 -10.51 15.08
CA ASP A 503 34.37 -9.42 14.11
C ASP A 503 34.78 -9.85 12.69
N HIS A 504 35.88 -10.59 12.56
CA HIS A 504 36.29 -11.13 11.26
C HIS A 504 35.24 -12.11 10.71
N LEU A 505 34.73 -13.01 11.55
CA LEU A 505 33.71 -13.98 11.12
C LEU A 505 32.40 -13.30 10.70
N ILE A 506 31.97 -12.27 11.45
CA ILE A 506 30.80 -11.45 11.12
C ILE A 506 31.00 -10.75 9.77
N LYS A 507 32.19 -10.19 9.52
CA LYS A 507 32.53 -9.55 8.24
C LYS A 507 32.49 -10.55 7.08
N SER A 508 33.14 -11.71 7.22
CA SER A 508 33.12 -12.76 6.19
C SER A 508 31.69 -13.27 5.92
N LEU A 509 30.85 -13.38 6.96
CA LEU A 509 29.46 -13.76 6.81
C LEU A 509 28.65 -12.70 6.06
N ASP A 510 28.83 -11.41 6.39
CA ASP A 510 28.19 -10.31 5.67
C ASP A 510 28.68 -10.21 4.21
N HIS A 511 29.96 -10.48 3.92
CA HIS A 511 30.48 -10.60 2.56
C HIS A 511 29.81 -11.73 1.79
N PHE A 512 29.70 -12.92 2.37
CA PHE A 512 28.98 -14.05 1.78
C PHE A 512 27.52 -13.69 1.48
N ILE A 513 26.79 -13.11 2.44
CA ILE A 513 25.38 -12.72 2.27
C ILE A 513 25.25 -11.69 1.15
N HIS A 514 26.18 -10.74 1.06
CA HIS A 514 26.20 -9.74 0.00
C HIS A 514 26.41 -10.38 -1.38
N ALA A 515 27.44 -11.21 -1.53
CA ALA A 515 27.77 -11.89 -2.79
C ALA A 515 26.65 -12.86 -3.22
N PHE A 516 26.07 -13.60 -2.26
CA PHE A 516 24.92 -14.48 -2.48
C PHE A 516 23.72 -13.69 -3.03
N HIS A 517 23.36 -12.56 -2.41
CA HIS A 517 22.25 -11.74 -2.91
C HIS A 517 22.52 -11.13 -4.29
N GLN A 518 23.77 -10.78 -4.61
CA GLN A 518 24.12 -10.34 -5.97
C GLN A 518 23.92 -11.49 -6.98
N GLN A 519 24.42 -12.68 -6.66
CA GLN A 519 24.32 -13.86 -7.52
C GLN A 519 22.87 -14.27 -7.79
N VAL A 520 22.03 -14.32 -6.74
CA VAL A 520 20.58 -14.62 -6.86
C VAL A 520 19.88 -13.64 -7.80
N ARG A 521 20.18 -12.35 -7.65
CA ARG A 521 19.59 -11.29 -8.48
C ARG A 521 20.02 -11.39 -9.94
N PHE A 522 21.31 -11.64 -10.18
CA PHE A 522 21.83 -11.81 -11.53
C PHE A 522 21.27 -13.05 -12.23
N GLN A 523 21.19 -14.19 -11.52
CA GLN A 523 20.55 -15.39 -12.03
C GLN A 523 19.08 -15.17 -12.37
N GLU A 524 18.35 -14.42 -11.53
CA GLU A 524 16.96 -14.07 -11.82
C GLU A 524 16.85 -13.23 -13.10
N SER A 525 17.71 -12.22 -13.29
CA SER A 525 17.72 -11.45 -14.56
C SER A 525 17.99 -12.34 -15.76
N THR A 526 18.92 -13.28 -15.64
CA THR A 526 19.26 -14.25 -16.70
C THR A 526 18.08 -15.16 -17.02
N ARG A 527 17.43 -15.70 -15.98
CA ARG A 527 16.24 -16.53 -16.08
C ARG A 527 15.11 -15.80 -16.81
N ILE A 528 14.82 -14.56 -16.45
CA ILE A 528 13.80 -13.75 -17.12
C ILE A 528 14.17 -13.51 -18.59
N ARG A 529 15.43 -13.20 -18.90
CA ARG A 529 15.87 -13.02 -20.30
C ARG A 529 15.71 -14.31 -21.12
N ASN A 530 15.98 -15.47 -20.53
CA ASN A 530 15.78 -16.75 -21.20
C ASN A 530 14.29 -17.00 -21.49
N ILE A 531 13.41 -16.81 -20.50
CA ILE A 531 11.95 -16.94 -20.68
C ILE A 531 11.46 -16.01 -21.79
N MET A 532 11.95 -14.76 -21.84
CA MET A 532 11.58 -13.81 -22.90
C MET A 532 12.11 -14.24 -24.27
N THR A 533 13.33 -14.77 -24.34
CA THR A 533 13.93 -15.29 -25.57
C THR A 533 13.15 -16.49 -26.12
N GLU A 534 12.74 -17.42 -25.24
CA GLU A 534 11.87 -18.55 -25.60
C GLU A 534 10.51 -18.09 -26.14
N ARG A 535 10.02 -16.94 -25.70
CA ARG A 535 8.81 -16.28 -26.21
C ARG A 535 9.06 -15.42 -27.46
N GLY A 536 10.26 -15.45 -28.04
CA GLY A 536 10.62 -14.68 -29.23
C GLY A 536 10.91 -13.21 -28.97
N VAL A 537 11.10 -12.79 -27.72
CA VAL A 537 11.39 -11.39 -27.33
C VAL A 537 12.86 -11.26 -26.94
N ASN A 538 13.62 -10.49 -27.72
CA ASN A 538 15.03 -10.23 -27.44
C ASN A 538 15.22 -8.96 -26.60
N LEU A 539 15.64 -9.13 -25.34
CA LEU A 539 15.88 -8.04 -24.39
C LEU A 539 17.33 -7.54 -24.31
N LYS A 540 18.27 -8.01 -25.16
CA LYS A 540 19.72 -7.86 -24.95
C LYS A 540 20.18 -6.46 -24.50
N GLU A 541 19.67 -5.40 -25.13
CA GLU A 541 20.10 -4.02 -24.84
C GLU A 541 19.11 -3.22 -23.97
N VAL A 542 17.95 -3.80 -23.64
CA VAL A 542 16.91 -3.09 -22.87
C VAL A 542 16.84 -3.64 -21.44
N PRO A 543 16.83 -2.77 -20.43
CA PRO A 543 16.55 -3.21 -19.06
C PRO A 543 15.17 -3.87 -18.97
N ILE A 544 15.09 -5.07 -18.39
CA ILE A 544 13.86 -5.84 -18.17
C ILE A 544 12.74 -4.97 -17.56
N GLU A 545 13.07 -4.16 -16.56
CA GLU A 545 12.11 -3.28 -15.89
C GLU A 545 11.57 -2.18 -16.79
N GLN A 546 12.39 -1.64 -17.70
CA GLN A 546 11.97 -0.64 -18.68
C GLN A 546 11.01 -1.30 -19.68
N PHE A 547 11.44 -2.40 -20.28
CA PHE A 547 10.63 -3.16 -21.24
C PHE A 547 9.31 -3.62 -20.61
N ALA A 548 9.32 -4.11 -19.37
CA ALA A 548 8.11 -4.56 -18.69
C ALA A 548 7.06 -3.46 -18.53
N VAL A 549 7.50 -2.23 -18.25
CA VAL A 549 6.60 -1.08 -18.10
C VAL A 549 6.17 -0.56 -19.47
N GLU A 550 7.08 -0.44 -20.43
CA GLU A 550 6.77 -0.03 -21.81
C GLU A 550 5.78 -1.00 -22.46
N TYR A 551 5.98 -2.31 -22.34
CA TYR A 551 5.05 -3.34 -22.81
C TYR A 551 3.61 -3.11 -22.30
N LEU A 552 3.45 -2.81 -21.02
CA LEU A 552 2.14 -2.54 -20.44
C LEU A 552 1.56 -1.20 -20.93
N LEU A 553 2.41 -0.18 -21.09
CA LEU A 553 1.99 1.12 -21.60
C LEU A 553 1.73 1.11 -23.10
N GLU A 554 2.24 0.18 -23.88
CA GLU A 554 1.89 0.06 -25.30
C GLU A 554 0.63 -0.79 -25.53
N HIS A 555 0.18 -1.49 -24.48
CA HIS A 555 -1.00 -2.34 -24.57
C HIS A 555 -2.30 -1.51 -24.59
N ASP A 556 -3.11 -1.66 -25.65
CA ASP A 556 -4.38 -0.93 -25.87
C ASP A 556 -5.39 -1.05 -24.73
N GLN A 557 -5.27 -2.12 -23.94
CA GLN A 557 -6.18 -2.41 -22.82
C GLN A 557 -5.76 -1.74 -21.49
N VAL A 558 -4.65 -0.99 -21.47
CA VAL A 558 -4.08 -0.42 -20.24
C VAL A 558 -4.10 1.10 -20.30
N ASP A 559 -4.79 1.71 -19.34
CA ASP A 559 -4.88 3.16 -19.22
C ASP A 559 -3.77 3.74 -18.34
N ALA A 560 -3.40 3.01 -17.26
CA ALA A 560 -2.29 3.40 -16.41
C ALA A 560 -1.55 2.23 -15.76
N VAL A 561 -0.26 2.41 -15.50
CA VAL A 561 0.59 1.48 -14.78
C VAL A 561 1.04 2.11 -13.45
N LEU A 562 0.88 1.39 -12.35
CA LEU A 562 1.20 1.85 -11.00
C LEU A 562 2.57 1.33 -10.57
N VAL A 563 3.53 2.24 -10.41
CA VAL A 563 4.91 1.90 -10.03
C VAL A 563 5.15 2.22 -8.57
N GLY A 564 5.63 1.24 -7.81
CA GLY A 564 6.00 1.41 -6.40
C GLY A 564 7.31 2.18 -6.25
N MET A 565 7.23 3.50 -6.04
CA MET A 565 8.40 4.38 -5.93
C MET A 565 8.94 4.34 -4.50
N LYS A 566 10.00 3.57 -4.24
CA LYS A 566 10.60 3.46 -2.89
C LYS A 566 11.78 4.39 -2.66
N ARG A 567 12.34 4.93 -3.74
CA ARG A 567 13.56 5.75 -3.82
C ARG A 567 13.40 6.76 -4.94
N GLU A 568 14.05 7.91 -4.82
CA GLU A 568 13.95 9.00 -5.80
C GLU A 568 14.26 8.58 -7.25
N PRO A 569 15.26 7.71 -7.54
CA PRO A 569 15.54 7.28 -8.91
C PRO A 569 14.37 6.57 -9.62
N TYR A 570 13.40 6.02 -8.89
CA TYR A 570 12.20 5.45 -9.53
C TYR A 570 11.30 6.51 -10.17
N VAL A 571 11.35 7.76 -9.67
CA VAL A 571 10.66 8.89 -10.28
C VAL A 571 11.32 9.24 -11.62
N ASP A 572 12.64 9.27 -11.64
CA ASP A 572 13.42 9.55 -12.86
C ASP A 572 13.23 8.45 -13.90
N PHE A 573 13.23 7.18 -13.46
CA PHE A 573 12.88 6.04 -14.30
C PHE A 573 11.48 6.19 -14.92
N ALA A 574 10.46 6.50 -14.11
CA ALA A 574 9.10 6.68 -14.60
C ALA A 574 9.00 7.82 -15.63
N ARG A 575 9.69 8.94 -15.39
CA ARG A 575 9.78 10.05 -16.36
C ARG A 575 10.53 9.66 -17.62
N GLY A 576 11.60 8.87 -17.51
CA GLY A 576 12.35 8.33 -18.63
C GLY A 576 11.47 7.49 -19.54
N VAL A 577 10.65 6.61 -18.97
CA VAL A 577 9.67 5.79 -19.71
C VAL A 577 8.57 6.65 -20.33
N LEU A 578 8.01 7.64 -19.61
CA LEU A 578 7.04 8.56 -20.24
C LEU A 578 7.67 9.31 -21.42
N LYS A 579 8.95 9.68 -21.32
CA LYS A 579 9.69 10.35 -22.38
C LYS A 579 9.91 9.47 -23.60
N SER A 580 10.22 8.17 -23.42
CA SER A 580 10.38 7.24 -24.55
C SER A 580 9.08 7.06 -25.34
N LEU A 581 7.93 7.12 -24.67
CA LEU A 581 6.61 6.99 -25.32
C LEU A 581 6.15 8.24 -26.09
N VAL A 582 6.62 9.44 -25.72
CA VAL A 582 6.21 10.69 -26.38
C VAL A 582 7.19 11.18 -27.44
N THR A 583 8.40 10.61 -27.47
CA THR A 583 9.43 10.94 -28.46
C THR A 583 9.21 10.05 -29.68
N PRO A 584 9.09 10.59 -30.91
CA PRO A 584 9.00 9.77 -32.10
C PRO A 584 10.23 8.86 -32.21
N GLN A 585 10.02 7.56 -32.39
CA GLN A 585 11.12 6.67 -32.75
C GLN A 585 11.66 7.11 -34.11
N PRO A 586 12.99 7.18 -34.30
CA PRO A 586 13.56 7.40 -35.63
C PRO A 586 13.05 6.30 -36.57
N PRO A 587 12.82 6.60 -37.86
CA PRO A 587 12.42 5.58 -38.82
C PRO A 587 13.41 4.41 -38.77
N PRO A 588 12.95 3.16 -38.90
CA PRO A 588 13.83 2.01 -38.88
C PRO A 588 14.91 2.22 -39.95
N SER A 589 16.17 2.16 -39.54
CA SER A 589 17.29 2.15 -40.49
C SER A 589 17.09 0.95 -41.39
N SER A 590 16.89 1.19 -42.69
CA SER A 590 16.88 0.14 -43.70
C SER A 590 18.23 -0.56 -43.68
N SER A 591 18.27 -1.73 -43.05
CA SER A 591 19.39 -2.68 -43.12
C SER A 591 19.06 -3.80 -44.08
#